data_AF-A0AAD9KYE9-F1
#
_entry.id   AF-A0AAD9KYE9-F1
#
_cell.length_a   1.000
_cell.length_b   1.000
_cell.length_c   1.000
_cell.angle_alpha   90.00
_cell.angle_beta   90.00
_cell.angle_gamma   90.00
#
_symmetry.space_group_name_H-M   'P 1'
#
loop_
_entity.id
_entity.type
_entity.pdbx_description
1 polymer ?
#
loop_
_entity_poly.entity_id
_entity_poly.type
_entity_poly.pdbx_seq_one_letter_code
_entity_poly.pdbx_strand_id
1 'polypeptide(L)'
;MIIGGSVFPHRRIHKATWVSPDHRTENQIDHICIGRKFRRSMQDVRVQRGAYAASDHHLVLARMKMKLQKREVKKSTRTQYNVDFLKDRLTTETFRLTVRNKYETLQDRLD
;
A
#
# COMPACT_ATOMS: atom_id res chain seq x y z
N MET A 1 -12.96 -8.26 -17.80
CA MET A 1 -13.09 -8.16 -16.33
C MET A 1 -14.07 -9.21 -15.83
N ILE A 2 -13.99 -9.63 -14.57
CA ILE A 2 -14.97 -10.48 -13.86
C ILE A 2 -15.36 -9.73 -12.58
N ILE A 3 -16.67 -9.64 -12.29
CA ILE A 3 -17.22 -8.98 -11.11
C ILE A 3 -17.56 -10.06 -10.09
N GLY A 4 -16.81 -10.16 -8.99
CA GLY A 4 -16.97 -11.27 -8.05
C GLY A 4 -18.35 -11.32 -7.39
N GLY A 5 -18.92 -10.14 -7.07
CA GLY A 5 -20.22 -10.02 -6.42
C GLY A 5 -21.42 -10.56 -7.22
N SER A 6 -21.28 -10.77 -8.53
CA SER A 6 -22.35 -11.30 -9.39
C SER A 6 -22.14 -12.76 -9.82
N VAL A 7 -20.93 -13.29 -9.69
CA VAL A 7 -20.56 -14.61 -10.26
C VAL A 7 -20.83 -15.77 -9.31
N PHE A 8 -20.74 -15.55 -8.00
CA PHE A 8 -20.97 -16.62 -7.02
C PHE A 8 -22.45 -16.67 -6.59
N PRO A 9 -23.06 -17.86 -6.57
CA PRO A 9 -24.44 -18.03 -6.14
C PRO A 9 -24.53 -17.87 -4.62
N HIS A 10 -25.19 -16.81 -4.18
CA HIS A 10 -25.36 -16.48 -2.76
C HIS A 10 -26.77 -15.97 -2.50
N ARG A 11 -27.25 -16.14 -1.26
CA ARG A 11 -28.49 -15.50 -0.77
C ARG A 11 -28.32 -13.98 -0.78
N ARG A 12 -29.43 -13.24 -0.90
CA ARG A 12 -29.42 -11.75 -0.92
C ARG A 12 -28.70 -11.14 0.29
N ILE A 13 -28.86 -11.76 1.46
CA ILE A 13 -28.16 -11.37 2.70
C ILE A 13 -26.63 -11.43 2.61
N HIS A 14 -26.06 -12.14 1.63
CA HIS A 14 -24.61 -12.21 1.40
C HIS A 14 -24.18 -11.40 0.17
N LYS A 15 -25.08 -10.58 -0.40
CA LYS A 15 -24.85 -9.72 -1.57
C LYS A 15 -25.06 -8.24 -1.28
N ALA A 16 -25.92 -7.87 -0.32
CA ALA A 16 -26.17 -6.48 0.04
C ALA A 16 -24.96 -5.84 0.74
N THR A 17 -24.29 -4.89 0.09
CA THR A 17 -23.09 -4.21 0.61
C THR A 17 -23.39 -2.90 1.33
N TRP A 18 -24.61 -2.39 1.18
CA TRP A 18 -25.04 -1.13 1.78
C TRP A 18 -26.48 -1.23 2.26
N VAL A 19 -26.76 -0.58 3.39
CA VAL A 19 -28.09 -0.49 4.00
C VAL A 19 -28.44 0.98 4.21
N SER A 20 -29.63 1.40 3.80
CA SER A 20 -30.07 2.78 4.03
C SER A 20 -30.16 3.13 5.52
N PRO A 21 -30.04 4.42 5.89
CA PRO A 21 -30.17 4.86 7.27
C PRO A 21 -31.51 4.49 7.93
N ASP A 22 -32.58 4.35 7.15
CA ASP A 22 -33.90 3.91 7.62
C ASP A 22 -34.04 2.38 7.72
N HIS A 23 -32.98 1.63 7.38
CA HIS A 23 -32.89 0.17 7.36
C HIS A 23 -33.91 -0.54 6.45
N ARG A 24 -34.52 0.17 5.49
CA ARG A 24 -35.52 -0.39 4.57
C ARG A 24 -34.92 -0.86 3.25
N THR A 25 -33.83 -0.25 2.81
CA THR A 25 -33.24 -0.48 1.50
C THR A 25 -31.87 -1.15 1.65
N GLU A 26 -31.64 -2.18 0.85
CA GLU A 26 -30.38 -2.90 0.77
C GLU A 26 -29.92 -2.91 -0.69
N ASN A 27 -28.69 -2.47 -0.95
CA ASN A 27 -28.13 -2.40 -2.30
C ASN A 27 -26.78 -3.11 -2.41
N GLN A 28 -26.39 -3.47 -3.64
CA GLN A 28 -25.07 -4.04 -3.96
C GLN A 28 -24.27 -3.02 -4.78
N ILE A 29 -23.58 -2.11 -4.10
CA ILE A 29 -22.83 -1.01 -4.72
C ILE A 29 -21.32 -1.20 -4.65
N ASP A 30 -20.84 -2.08 -3.76
CA ASP A 30 -19.42 -2.39 -3.61
C ASP A 30 -19.10 -3.74 -4.27
N HIS A 31 -18.02 -3.78 -5.06
CA HIS A 31 -17.65 -4.98 -5.80
C HIS A 31 -16.15 -5.20 -5.81
N ILE A 32 -15.75 -6.47 -5.69
CA ILE A 32 -14.37 -6.91 -5.92
C ILE A 32 -14.28 -7.45 -7.35
N CYS A 33 -13.48 -6.79 -8.18
CA CYS A 33 -13.29 -7.14 -9.58
C CYS A 33 -11.91 -7.77 -9.81
N ILE A 34 -11.84 -8.69 -10.78
CA ILE A 34 -10.58 -9.33 -11.16
C ILE A 34 -10.41 -9.41 -12.67
N GLY A 35 -9.16 -9.33 -13.14
CA GLY A 35 -8.82 -9.53 -14.55
C GLY A 35 -9.24 -10.92 -15.04
N ARG A 36 -9.72 -11.02 -16.30
CA ARG A 36 -10.19 -12.29 -16.89
C ARG A 36 -9.15 -13.42 -16.79
N LYS A 37 -7.87 -13.09 -16.97
CA LYS A 37 -6.74 -14.04 -16.83
C LYS A 37 -6.71 -14.73 -15.46
N PHE A 38 -7.10 -14.03 -14.40
CA PHE A 38 -7.08 -14.53 -13.03
C PHE A 38 -8.45 -14.98 -12.53
N ARG A 39 -9.47 -15.06 -13.39
CA ARG A 39 -10.83 -15.55 -13.06
C ARG A 39 -10.81 -16.77 -12.13
N ARG A 40 -9.98 -17.76 -12.44
CA ARG A 40 -9.91 -19.05 -11.73
C ARG A 40 -9.24 -18.96 -10.36
N SER A 41 -8.52 -17.87 -10.05
CA SER A 41 -7.93 -17.68 -8.72
C SER A 41 -8.93 -17.14 -7.70
N MET A 42 -10.01 -16.48 -8.15
CA MET A 42 -11.09 -16.03 -7.28
C MET A 42 -12.02 -17.23 -6.99
N GLN A 43 -12.09 -17.63 -5.73
CA GLN A 43 -12.84 -18.81 -5.28
C GLN A 43 -14.20 -18.47 -4.68
N ASP A 44 -14.33 -17.27 -4.11
CA ASP A 44 -15.59 -16.77 -3.57
C ASP A 44 -15.53 -15.25 -3.39
N VAL A 45 -16.68 -14.56 -3.45
CA VAL A 45 -16.87 -13.18 -3.00
C VAL A 45 -18.21 -13.09 -2.29
N ARG A 46 -18.19 -12.66 -1.03
CA ARG A 46 -19.38 -12.59 -0.18
C ARG A 46 -19.36 -11.37 0.74
N VAL A 47 -20.54 -10.90 1.13
CA VAL A 47 -20.68 -9.90 2.20
C VAL A 47 -20.58 -10.55 3.58
N GLN A 48 -19.82 -9.92 4.46
CA GLN A 48 -19.64 -10.32 5.86
C GLN A 48 -20.54 -9.47 6.78
N ARG A 49 -21.82 -9.86 6.92
CA ARG A 49 -22.81 -9.13 7.75
C ARG A 49 -22.55 -9.18 9.25
N GLY A 50 -21.82 -10.18 9.74
CA GLY A 50 -21.53 -10.33 11.18
C GLY A 50 -20.40 -9.43 11.69
N ALA A 51 -19.74 -8.67 10.81
CA ALA A 51 -18.69 -7.73 11.19
C ALA A 51 -19.27 -6.32 11.29
N TYR A 52 -19.12 -5.68 12.45
CA TYR A 52 -19.53 -4.30 12.65
C TYR A 52 -18.41 -3.35 12.24
N ALA A 53 -18.67 -2.50 11.23
CA ALA A 53 -17.74 -1.49 10.75
C ALA A 53 -18.11 -0.07 11.17
N ALA A 54 -19.15 0.10 12.00
CA ALA A 54 -19.74 1.41 12.34
C ALA A 54 -20.09 2.27 11.10
N SER A 55 -20.49 1.61 10.01
CA SER A 55 -20.88 2.22 8.74
C SER A 55 -22.18 1.57 8.25
N ASP A 56 -22.91 2.31 7.42
CA ASP A 56 -24.01 1.84 6.57
C ASP A 56 -23.57 0.82 5.50
N HIS A 57 -22.26 0.64 5.31
CA HIS A 57 -21.69 -0.40 4.46
C HIS A 57 -21.33 -1.67 5.25
N HIS A 58 -21.57 -2.82 4.61
CA HIS A 58 -21.04 -4.12 5.03
C HIS A 58 -19.72 -4.43 4.34
N LEU A 59 -18.83 -5.12 5.04
CA LEU A 59 -17.57 -5.60 4.47
C LEU A 59 -17.80 -6.62 3.36
N VAL A 60 -17.08 -6.48 2.24
CA VAL A 60 -17.04 -7.45 1.14
C VAL A 60 -15.73 -8.24 1.22
N LEU A 61 -15.83 -9.55 1.28
CA LEU A 61 -14.68 -10.46 1.43
C LEU A 61 -14.52 -11.31 0.17
N ALA A 62 -13.31 -11.35 -0.39
CA ALA A 62 -12.94 -12.26 -1.46
C ALA A 62 -12.03 -13.37 -0.94
N ARG A 63 -12.35 -14.63 -1.27
CA ARG A 63 -11.45 -15.76 -1.07
C ARG A 63 -10.70 -16.01 -2.37
N MET A 64 -9.37 -15.98 -2.33
CA MET A 64 -8.53 -16.09 -3.51
C MET A 64 -7.37 -17.07 -3.30
N LYS A 65 -7.01 -17.81 -4.35
CA LYS A 65 -5.84 -18.70 -4.40
C LYS A 65 -4.92 -18.30 -5.55
N MET A 66 -3.82 -17.62 -5.23
CA MET A 66 -2.81 -17.21 -6.23
C MET A 66 -1.41 -17.25 -5.64
N LYS A 67 -0.40 -17.47 -6.50
CA LYS A 67 1.01 -17.30 -6.15
C LYS A 67 1.38 -15.84 -6.38
N LEU A 68 1.83 -15.15 -5.33
CA LEU A 68 2.32 -13.78 -5.44
C LEU A 68 3.81 -13.81 -5.80
N GLN A 69 4.21 -13.00 -6.75
CA GLN A 69 5.62 -12.76 -7.03
C GLN A 69 6.07 -11.54 -6.23
N LYS A 70 7.13 -11.71 -5.42
CA LYS A 70 7.78 -10.59 -4.75
C LYS A 70 8.40 -9.69 -5.82
N ARG A 71 8.02 -8.41 -5.86
CA ARG A 71 8.80 -7.37 -6.55
C ARG A 71 9.79 -6.79 -5.55
N GLU A 72 11.06 -7.08 -5.74
CA GLU A 72 12.11 -6.37 -5.02
C GLU A 72 12.28 -5.00 -5.64
N VAL A 73 11.78 -3.98 -4.95
CA VAL A 73 12.18 -2.61 -5.23
C VAL A 73 13.61 -2.49 -4.73
N LYS A 74 14.58 -2.45 -5.66
CA LYS A 74 15.97 -2.12 -5.30
C LYS A 74 15.96 -0.74 -4.67
N LYS A 75 16.08 -0.66 -3.35
CA LYS A 75 16.41 0.61 -2.69
C LYS A 75 17.79 1.01 -3.20
N SER A 76 17.90 2.17 -3.84
CA SER A 76 19.20 2.74 -4.17
C SER A 76 20.00 2.86 -2.88
N THR A 77 21.15 2.19 -2.80
CA THR A 77 22.12 2.38 -1.71
C THR A 77 22.88 3.70 -1.86
N ARG A 78 22.74 4.37 -3.02
CA ARG A 78 23.38 5.66 -3.27
C ARG A 78 22.59 6.77 -2.61
N THR A 79 23.09 7.27 -1.48
CA THR A 79 22.68 8.55 -0.92
C THR A 79 23.05 9.65 -1.91
N GLN A 80 22.06 10.37 -2.42
CA GLN A 80 22.30 11.60 -3.18
C GLN A 80 22.30 12.76 -2.19
N TYR A 81 23.46 13.41 -2.05
CA TYR A 81 23.58 14.61 -1.24
C TYR A 81 23.21 15.83 -2.09
N ASN A 82 22.40 16.73 -1.53
CA ASN A 82 22.15 18.01 -2.17
C ASN A 82 23.40 18.90 -2.02
N VAL A 83 24.21 18.95 -3.06
CA VAL A 83 25.44 19.75 -3.09
C VAL A 83 25.20 21.23 -3.43
N ASP A 84 23.97 21.64 -3.75
CA ASP A 84 23.67 23.05 -4.02
C ASP A 84 23.89 23.94 -2.80
N PHE A 85 23.73 23.38 -1.59
CA PHE A 85 24.05 24.09 -0.35
C PHE A 85 25.54 24.45 -0.21
N LEU A 86 26.43 23.76 -0.92
CA LEU A 86 27.86 24.11 -0.97
C LEU A 86 28.15 25.29 -1.91
N LYS A 87 27.14 25.89 -2.55
CA LYS A 87 27.31 27.17 -3.26
C LYS A 87 27.37 28.35 -2.29
N ASP A 88 26.77 28.21 -1.10
CA ASP A 88 26.87 29.21 -0.05
C ASP A 88 28.26 29.17 0.63
N ARG A 89 28.85 30.34 0.83
CA ARG A 89 30.22 30.47 1.33
C ARG A 89 30.33 30.01 2.79
N LEU A 90 29.38 30.39 3.63
CA LEU A 90 29.38 30.06 5.07
C LEU A 90 29.22 28.55 5.27
N THR A 91 28.31 27.94 4.51
CA THR A 91 28.08 26.50 4.50
C THR A 91 29.32 25.73 4.06
N THR A 92 30.02 26.23 3.03
CA THR A 92 31.27 25.62 2.54
C THR A 92 32.39 25.69 3.56
N GLU A 93 32.58 26.84 4.20
CA GLU A 93 33.64 27.03 5.21
C GLU A 93 33.39 26.15 6.43
N THR A 94 32.15 26.10 6.90
CA THR A 94 31.75 25.26 8.04
C THR A 94 31.91 23.78 7.73
N PHE A 95 31.51 23.35 6.53
CA PHE A 95 31.71 21.97 6.06
C PHE A 95 33.20 21.61 6.02
N ARG A 96 34.04 22.46 5.45
CA ARG A 96 35.50 22.24 5.37
C ARG A 96 36.13 22.12 6.76
N LEU A 97 35.79 23.03 7.68
CA LEU A 97 36.28 22.99 9.06
C LEU A 97 35.84 21.72 9.78
N THR A 98 34.57 21.34 9.63
CA THR A 98 34.02 20.12 10.27
C THR A 98 34.73 18.87 9.76
N VAL A 99 34.96 18.78 8.45
CA VAL A 99 35.69 17.64 7.85
C VAL A 99 37.13 17.63 8.32
N ARG A 100 37.81 18.77 8.32
CA ARG A 100 39.21 18.87 8.78
C ARG A 100 39.35 18.42 10.23
N ASN A 101 38.56 18.99 11.14
CA ASN A 101 38.62 18.66 12.57
C ASN A 101 38.30 17.18 12.81
N LYS A 102 37.37 16.61 12.05
CA LYS A 102 36.98 15.20 12.20
C LYS A 102 38.12 14.24 11.85
N TYR A 103 39.02 14.60 10.95
CA TYR A 103 40.07 13.73 10.46
C TYR A 103 41.49 14.19 10.81
N GLU A 104 41.63 15.25 11.61
CA GLU A 104 42.91 15.80 12.06
C GLU A 104 43.77 14.74 12.76
N THR A 105 43.16 13.91 13.62
CA THR A 105 43.85 12.82 14.34
C THR A 105 44.29 11.65 13.46
N LEU A 106 43.88 11.60 12.19
CA LEU A 106 44.33 10.61 11.22
C LEU A 106 45.55 11.09 10.42
N GLN A 107 45.88 12.38 10.47
CA GLN A 107 47.09 12.91 9.82
C GLN A 107 48.36 12.53 10.58
N ASP A 108 48.30 12.45 11.91
CA ASP A 108 49.45 12.08 12.75
C ASP A 108 49.81 10.57 12.71
N ARG A 109 49.04 9.75 11.97
CA ARG A 109 49.24 8.29 11.85
C ARG A 109 49.88 7.87 10.52
N LEU A 110 50.38 8.84 9.74
CA LEU A 110 51.00 8.61 8.44
C LEU A 110 52.54 8.77 8.44
N ASP A 111 53.16 8.92 9.61
CA ASP A 111 54.60 8.75 9.82
C ASP A 111 54.94 7.28 10.18
#